data_AF-A0A936MPN0-F1
#
_entry.id   AF-A0A936MPN0-F1
#
_cell.length_a   1.000
_cell.length_b   1.000
_cell.length_c   1.000
_cell.angle_alpha   90.00
_cell.angle_beta   90.00
_cell.angle_gamma   90.00
#
_symmetry.space_group_name_H-M   'P 1'
#
loop_
_entity.id
_entity.type
_entity.pdbx_description
1 polymer ?
#
loop_
_entity_poly.entity_id
_entity_poly.type
_entity_poly.pdbx_seq_one_letter_code
_entity_poly.pdbx_strand_id
1 'polypeptide(L)'
;MATSTPKLLDQHEAAKELLRTLRGQGQDFTIADASAKSGLPFRDAEQGLHALVSEYRGHLRVTEDGELLFRFPHGFTKPWEVPTRAKRFARAVGKAFLGILRFVVRAWITIVLLGYTAIFVAILLGFMFARGSSSDSRDRDHGHGFLPTYLFFRIVSDALFWTFHPFSPVALSRTHQRYRYVQPYEGSAYDVTRKAARDDEENGPRFYDKVNRFFFGPPAPEADPRETERLVLAEIRAQKGRIGLSDVMRVTGLPREQADPMMARLMLDYDGTVEVSDEGGIYYKFPAVRRTAGDLSGWDRPTPIWKRLEKLRPFTGNDVGTNLLIMGLNGFNLFMSAWVMQHGLTLANLRLAMMGIPMNELPFDGTPIALGLVPLSFSILLFAIPLVRAVWRPIEARRIARENGRRAMLREVLEKPQGVEEDSLVDAYRKAAGRDIDSKELTREIVALGGDVDLETADGIRYRFPDLVVERRALEAERETASEEEARVGKIVYSSED
;
A
#
# COMPACT_ATOMS: atom_id res chain seq x y z
N MET A 1 -13.57 -0.27 11.87
CA MET A 1 -12.20 0.22 12.01
C MET A 1 -12.32 1.53 12.77
N ALA A 2 -11.72 1.64 13.96
CA ALA A 2 -11.69 2.92 14.67
C ALA A 2 -10.91 3.90 13.79
N THR A 3 -11.62 4.84 13.16
CA THR A 3 -11.02 6.00 12.52
C THR A 3 -10.31 6.76 13.61
N SER A 4 -8.98 6.62 13.69
CA SER A 4 -8.18 7.48 14.54
C SER A 4 -8.54 8.92 14.17
N THR A 5 -9.12 9.67 15.10
CA THR A 5 -9.32 11.10 14.97
C THR A 5 -8.02 11.68 14.41
N PRO A 6 -8.04 12.46 13.32
CA PRO A 6 -6.81 13.06 12.85
C PRO A 6 -6.25 13.89 14.00
N LYS A 7 -5.10 13.46 14.50
CA LYS A 7 -4.32 14.26 15.42
C LYS A 7 -4.08 15.57 14.69
N LEU A 8 -4.61 16.67 15.23
CA LEU A 8 -4.31 18.02 14.80
C LEU A 8 -2.81 18.11 14.51
N LEU A 9 -2.46 18.37 13.25
CA LEU A 9 -1.06 18.35 12.85
C LEU A 9 -0.36 19.59 13.39
N ASP A 10 0.90 19.44 13.75
CA ASP A 10 1.76 20.61 13.89
C ASP A 10 2.00 21.26 12.52
N GLN A 11 2.28 22.55 12.52
CA GLN A 11 2.53 23.35 11.33
C GLN A 11 3.57 22.71 10.39
N HIS A 12 4.65 22.14 10.95
CA HIS A 12 5.70 21.49 10.16
C HIS A 12 5.26 20.17 9.52
N GLU A 13 4.42 19.40 10.22
CA GLU A 13 3.89 18.14 9.71
C GLU A 13 2.89 18.39 8.59
N ALA A 14 2.02 19.39 8.75
CA ALA A 14 1.10 19.84 7.70
C ALA A 14 1.85 20.35 6.46
N ALA A 15 2.87 21.21 6.64
CA ALA A 15 3.70 21.70 5.54
C ALA A 15 4.38 20.55 4.77
N LYS A 16 4.88 19.52 5.47
CA LYS A 16 5.51 18.35 4.85
C LYS A 16 4.52 17.53 4.02
N GLU A 17 3.30 17.35 4.50
CA GLU A 17 2.27 16.60 3.77
C GLU A 17 1.75 17.38 2.55
N LEU A 18 1.54 18.69 2.69
CA LEU A 18 1.25 19.59 1.57
C LEU A 18 2.36 19.58 0.53
N LEU A 19 3.62 19.65 0.95
CA LEU A 19 4.76 19.57 0.04
C LEU A 19 4.79 18.23 -0.72
N ARG A 20 4.38 17.14 -0.09
CA ARG A 20 4.32 15.81 -0.74
C ARG A 20 3.26 15.77 -1.84
N THR A 21 2.13 16.44 -1.63
CA THR A 21 0.95 16.37 -2.49
C THR A 21 0.89 17.48 -3.56
N LEU A 22 1.26 18.72 -3.21
CA LEU A 22 1.23 19.89 -4.10
C LEU A 22 2.44 19.99 -5.04
N ARG A 23 3.51 19.25 -4.76
CA ARG A 23 4.73 19.32 -5.58
C ARG A 23 4.45 18.95 -7.03
N GLY A 24 4.68 19.91 -7.92
CA GLY A 24 4.47 19.77 -9.36
C GLY A 24 3.04 20.09 -9.82
N GLN A 25 2.16 20.58 -8.94
CA GLN A 25 0.74 20.79 -9.22
C GLN A 25 0.32 22.25 -9.40
N GLY A 26 1.13 23.06 -10.09
CA GLY A 26 0.90 24.49 -10.29
C GLY A 26 1.70 25.37 -9.33
N GLN A 27 1.44 26.68 -9.36
CA GLN A 27 2.14 27.68 -8.56
C GLN A 27 1.22 28.44 -7.60
N ASP A 28 -0.07 28.53 -7.92
CA ASP A 28 -1.06 29.28 -7.14
C ASP A 28 -2.07 28.31 -6.52
N PHE A 29 -2.31 28.43 -5.21
CA PHE A 29 -3.18 27.53 -4.46
C PHE A 29 -4.06 28.31 -3.48
N THR A 30 -5.35 27.96 -3.41
CA THR A 30 -6.21 28.33 -2.28
C THR A 30 -6.05 27.33 -1.12
N ILE A 31 -6.54 27.67 0.07
CA ILE A 31 -6.66 26.73 1.20
C ILE A 31 -7.49 25.51 0.80
N ALA A 32 -8.58 25.72 0.06
CA ALA A 32 -9.45 24.66 -0.42
C ALA A 32 -8.74 23.74 -1.44
N ASP A 33 -7.91 24.28 -2.34
CA ASP A 33 -7.11 23.47 -3.28
C ASP A 33 -6.10 22.60 -2.54
N ALA A 34 -5.41 23.19 -1.56
CA ALA A 34 -4.48 22.47 -0.70
C ALA A 34 -5.18 21.34 0.07
N SER A 35 -6.38 21.60 0.58
CA SER A 35 -7.19 20.65 1.34
C SER A 35 -7.75 19.53 0.46
N ALA A 36 -8.33 19.86 -0.70
CA ALA A 36 -8.84 18.87 -1.65
C ALA A 36 -7.75 17.93 -2.17
N LYS A 37 -6.55 18.47 -2.40
CA LYS A 37 -5.39 17.68 -2.82
C LYS A 37 -4.87 16.83 -1.66
N SER A 38 -4.64 17.38 -0.47
CA SER A 38 -3.99 16.65 0.62
C SER A 38 -4.93 15.81 1.51
N GLY A 39 -6.22 16.13 1.55
CA GLY A 39 -7.18 15.60 2.52
C GLY A 39 -6.99 16.17 3.93
N LEU A 40 -6.20 17.24 4.08
CA LEU A 40 -6.07 17.95 5.36
C LEU A 40 -7.30 18.83 5.61
N PRO A 41 -7.71 19.01 6.88
CA PRO A 41 -8.67 20.06 7.27
C PRO A 41 -8.16 21.44 6.89
N PHE A 42 -9.08 22.40 6.70
CA PHE A 42 -8.73 23.78 6.32
C PHE A 42 -7.70 24.42 7.25
N ARG A 43 -7.90 24.27 8.55
CA ARG A 43 -6.99 24.79 9.57
C ARG A 43 -5.54 24.31 9.39
N ASP A 44 -5.36 23.00 9.17
CA ASP A 44 -4.02 22.41 9.04
C ASP A 44 -3.43 22.74 7.66
N ALA A 45 -4.25 22.78 6.62
CA ALA A 45 -3.82 23.19 5.28
C ALA A 45 -3.35 24.66 5.26
N GLU A 46 -4.07 25.57 5.91
CA GLU A 46 -3.70 26.97 6.04
C GLU A 46 -2.37 27.13 6.79
N GLN A 47 -2.23 26.51 7.97
CA GLN A 47 -0.98 26.54 8.75
C GLN A 47 0.21 26.01 7.95
N GLY A 48 0.02 24.89 7.26
CA GLY A 48 1.04 24.29 6.41
C GLY A 48 1.42 25.18 5.24
N LEU A 49 0.45 25.83 4.59
CA LEU A 49 0.71 26.77 3.49
C LEU A 49 1.50 28.00 3.97
N HIS A 50 1.18 28.57 5.13
CA HIS A 50 1.95 29.67 5.72
C HIS A 50 3.41 29.25 6.01
N ALA A 51 3.63 28.05 6.54
CA ALA A 51 4.98 27.53 6.71
C ALA A 51 5.71 27.39 5.37
N LEU A 52 5.04 26.85 4.34
CA LEU A 52 5.63 26.70 3.01
C LEU A 52 5.96 28.05 2.37
N VAL A 53 5.13 29.09 2.57
CA VAL A 53 5.43 30.46 2.11
C VAL A 53 6.75 30.95 2.70
N SER A 54 6.96 30.76 4.00
CA SER A 54 8.22 31.15 4.66
C SER A 54 9.44 30.36 4.15
N GLU A 55 9.28 29.06 3.89
CA GLU A 55 10.37 28.17 3.50
C GLU A 55 10.75 28.30 2.01
N TYR A 56 9.76 28.54 1.15
CA TYR A 56 9.91 28.58 -0.31
C TYR A 56 9.81 30.00 -0.89
N ARG A 57 9.84 31.04 -0.04
CA ARG A 57 9.70 32.45 -0.45
C ARG A 57 8.45 32.66 -1.32
N GLY A 58 7.33 32.10 -0.85
CA GLY A 58 6.03 32.33 -1.48
C GLY A 58 5.53 33.75 -1.22
N HIS A 59 4.50 34.15 -1.96
CA HIS A 59 3.79 35.40 -1.79
C HIS A 59 2.31 35.12 -1.47
N LEU A 60 1.70 36.04 -0.73
CA LEU A 60 0.27 36.00 -0.41
C LEU A 60 -0.44 37.04 -1.27
N ARG A 61 -1.57 36.65 -1.85
CA ARG A 61 -2.50 37.54 -2.53
C ARG A 61 -3.85 37.44 -1.85
N VAL A 62 -4.55 38.57 -1.76
CA VAL A 62 -5.88 38.67 -1.15
C VAL A 62 -6.85 39.12 -2.22
N THR A 63 -8.00 38.46 -2.32
CA THR A 63 -9.08 38.84 -3.23
C THR A 63 -10.07 39.82 -2.60
N GLU A 64 -10.92 40.45 -3.41
CA GLU A 64 -12.03 41.32 -2.95
C GLU A 64 -12.95 40.57 -1.95
N ASP A 65 -13.09 39.26 -2.13
CA ASP A 65 -13.91 38.38 -1.28
C ASP A 65 -13.20 37.97 0.02
N GLY A 66 -11.96 38.44 0.25
CA GLY A 66 -11.15 38.12 1.42
C GLY A 66 -10.43 36.77 1.33
N GLU A 67 -10.34 36.16 0.14
CA GLU A 67 -9.72 34.85 -0.02
C GLU A 67 -8.21 34.94 -0.15
N LEU A 68 -7.51 34.03 0.53
CA LEU A 68 -6.06 33.92 0.49
C LEU A 68 -5.60 33.01 -0.65
N LEU A 69 -4.77 33.58 -1.52
CA LEU A 69 -4.08 32.89 -2.61
C LEU A 69 -2.59 32.80 -2.30
N PHE A 70 -2.10 31.57 -2.21
CA PHE A 70 -0.71 31.25 -1.91
C PHE A 70 0.04 31.00 -3.21
N ARG A 71 0.95 31.91 -3.56
CA ARG A 71 1.73 31.86 -4.80
C ARG A 71 3.17 31.43 -4.54
N PHE A 72 3.64 30.46 -5.31
CA PHE A 72 5.00 29.94 -5.25
C PHE A 72 5.69 30.13 -6.61
N PRO A 73 6.39 31.27 -6.85
CA PRO A 73 6.94 31.62 -8.16
C PRO A 73 7.92 30.59 -8.74
N HIS A 74 8.68 29.92 -7.87
CA HIS A 74 9.63 28.86 -8.25
C HIS A 74 9.10 27.46 -7.93
N GLY A 75 7.79 27.35 -7.68
CA GLY A 75 7.17 26.18 -7.07
C GLY A 75 7.90 25.76 -5.78
N PHE A 76 7.94 24.46 -5.52
CA PHE A 76 8.62 23.91 -4.35
C PHE A 76 10.10 23.56 -4.60
N THR A 77 10.80 24.41 -5.35
CA THR A 77 12.25 24.32 -5.56
C THR A 77 12.98 25.42 -4.80
N LYS A 78 14.20 25.16 -4.35
CA LYS A 78 15.03 26.12 -3.59
C LYS A 78 16.27 26.52 -4.39
N PRO A 79 16.15 27.30 -5.49
CA PRO A 79 17.29 27.68 -6.32
C PRO A 79 18.37 28.47 -5.57
N TRP A 80 18.02 29.14 -4.46
CA TRP A 80 18.94 29.90 -3.61
C TRP A 80 19.78 29.04 -2.65
N GLU A 81 19.41 27.77 -2.40
CA GLU A 81 20.21 26.89 -1.55
C GLU A 81 21.27 26.16 -2.37
N VAL A 82 22.51 26.65 -2.35
CA VAL A 82 23.66 25.93 -2.92
C VAL A 82 24.23 24.97 -1.85
N PRO A 83 24.04 23.65 -1.96
CA PRO A 83 24.52 22.74 -0.93
C PRO A 83 26.06 22.65 -0.96
N THR A 84 26.68 22.95 0.19
CA THR A 84 28.12 22.80 0.42
C THR A 84 28.61 21.39 0.04
N ARG A 85 29.77 21.29 -0.61
CA ARG A 85 30.35 20.02 -1.12
C ARG A 85 30.44 18.95 0.00
N ALA A 86 30.78 19.34 1.22
CA ALA A 86 30.82 18.46 2.39
C ALA A 86 29.43 17.90 2.76
N LYS A 87 28.39 18.73 2.77
CA LYS A 87 27.00 18.31 3.05
C LYS A 87 26.48 17.36 1.96
N ARG A 88 26.92 17.52 0.71
CA ARG A 88 26.61 16.59 -0.39
C ARG A 88 27.28 15.23 -0.20
N PHE A 89 28.57 15.21 0.14
CA PHE A 89 29.31 13.98 0.39
C PHE A 89 28.76 13.20 1.60
N ALA A 90 28.57 13.87 2.74
CA ALA A 90 28.00 13.24 3.94
C ALA A 90 26.60 12.68 3.68
N ARG A 91 25.74 13.40 2.94
CA ARG A 91 24.43 12.90 2.51
C ARG A 91 24.54 11.70 1.58
N ALA A 92 25.52 11.66 0.68
CA ALA A 92 25.72 10.54 -0.24
C ALA A 92 26.18 9.28 0.51
N VAL A 93 27.18 9.40 1.39
CA VAL A 93 27.67 8.28 2.22
C VAL A 93 26.58 7.79 3.17
N GLY A 94 25.89 8.70 3.86
CA GLY A 94 24.78 8.33 4.74
C GLY A 94 23.66 7.61 3.99
N LYS A 95 23.30 8.08 2.78
CA LYS A 95 22.31 7.39 1.92
C LYS A 95 22.78 6.03 1.47
N ALA A 96 24.06 5.87 1.12
CA ALA A 96 24.63 4.59 0.72
C ALA A 96 24.59 3.58 1.88
N PHE A 97 25.06 3.97 3.06
CA PHE A 97 25.02 3.13 4.26
C PHE A 97 23.59 2.74 4.66
N LEU A 98 22.67 3.69 4.73
CA LEU A 98 21.24 3.42 4.98
C LEU A 98 20.61 2.57 3.87
N GLY A 99 21.12 2.64 2.64
CA GLY A 99 20.74 1.77 1.54
C GLY A 99 21.17 0.32 1.79
N ILE A 100 22.43 0.12 2.15
CA ILE A 100 23.01 -1.19 2.47
C ILE A 100 22.29 -1.83 3.65
N LEU A 101 22.09 -1.09 4.74
CA LEU A 101 21.40 -1.61 5.93
C LEU A 101 19.97 -2.06 5.60
N ARG A 102 19.19 -1.22 4.91
CA ARG A 102 17.83 -1.58 4.47
C ARG A 102 17.82 -2.77 3.53
N PHE A 103 18.84 -2.91 2.68
CA PHE A 103 18.99 -4.06 1.81
C PHE A 103 19.24 -5.34 2.63
N VAL A 104 20.22 -5.35 3.54
CA VAL A 104 20.53 -6.53 4.37
C VAL A 104 19.30 -6.95 5.17
N VAL A 105 18.61 -6.00 5.80
CA VAL A 105 17.38 -6.27 6.55
C VAL A 105 16.28 -6.84 5.64
N ARG A 106 16.17 -6.42 4.38
CA ARG A 106 15.17 -6.98 3.45
C ARG A 106 15.60 -8.30 2.84
N ALA A 107 16.89 -8.52 2.60
CA ALA A 107 17.40 -9.70 1.93
C ALA A 107 17.87 -10.79 2.90
N TRP A 108 17.73 -10.60 4.21
CA TRP A 108 18.32 -11.50 5.21
C TRP A 108 17.88 -12.95 5.03
N ILE A 109 16.59 -13.21 4.77
CA ILE A 109 16.08 -14.57 4.53
C ILE A 109 16.76 -15.18 3.33
N THR A 110 16.89 -14.42 2.24
CA THR A 110 17.58 -14.86 1.03
C THR A 110 19.05 -15.14 1.27
N ILE A 111 19.73 -14.27 2.02
CA ILE A 111 21.15 -14.42 2.37
C ILE A 111 21.35 -15.69 3.19
N VAL A 112 20.53 -15.93 4.20
CA VAL A 112 20.62 -17.13 5.04
C VAL A 112 20.27 -18.38 4.23
N LEU A 113 19.19 -18.33 3.45
CA LEU A 113 18.74 -19.44 2.60
C LEU A 113 19.84 -19.85 1.61
N LEU A 114 20.33 -18.91 0.79
CA LEU A 114 21.37 -19.18 -0.21
C LEU A 114 22.72 -19.49 0.45
N GLY A 115 23.03 -18.83 1.56
CA GLY A 115 24.27 -19.05 2.32
C GLY A 115 24.38 -20.48 2.80
N TYR A 116 23.34 -21.01 3.47
CA TYR A 116 23.32 -22.41 3.91
C TYR A 116 23.29 -23.37 2.73
N THR A 117 22.54 -23.08 1.66
CA THR A 117 22.56 -23.93 0.47
C THR A 117 23.96 -24.03 -0.12
N ALA A 118 24.65 -22.90 -0.30
CA ALA A 118 26.01 -22.88 -0.82
C ALA A 118 26.98 -23.66 0.07
N ILE A 119 26.86 -23.53 1.40
CA ILE A 119 27.69 -24.28 2.36
C ILE A 119 27.44 -25.78 2.24
N PHE A 120 26.18 -26.24 2.21
CA PHE A 120 25.87 -27.66 2.08
C PHE A 120 26.29 -28.25 0.72
N VAL A 121 26.14 -27.48 -0.37
CA VAL A 121 26.67 -27.89 -1.68
C VAL A 121 28.20 -28.02 -1.63
N ALA A 122 28.89 -27.09 -0.96
CA ALA A 122 30.35 -27.17 -0.76
C ALA A 122 30.75 -28.46 -0.05
N ILE A 123 30.02 -28.82 1.01
CA ILE A 123 30.25 -30.02 1.80
C ILE A 123 30.03 -31.28 0.97
N LEU A 124 28.94 -31.35 0.20
CA LEU A 124 28.67 -32.49 -0.69
C LEU A 124 29.76 -32.67 -1.74
N LEU A 125 30.21 -31.58 -2.36
CA LEU A 125 31.33 -31.63 -3.30
C LEU A 125 32.62 -32.08 -2.60
N GLY A 126 32.89 -31.56 -1.40
CA GLY A 126 34.01 -31.99 -0.56
C GLY A 126 34.02 -33.50 -0.34
N PHE A 127 32.87 -34.09 0.03
CA PHE A 127 32.73 -35.54 0.17
C PHE A 127 32.92 -36.31 -1.13
N MET A 128 32.38 -35.80 -2.25
CA MET A 128 32.51 -36.43 -3.55
C MET A 128 33.98 -36.53 -3.99
N PHE A 129 34.77 -35.48 -3.76
CA PHE A 129 36.17 -35.45 -4.14
C PHE A 129 37.10 -36.16 -3.15
N ALA A 130 36.78 -36.18 -1.85
CA ALA A 130 37.53 -36.94 -0.85
C ALA A 130 37.50 -38.45 -1.11
N ARG A 131 36.43 -38.96 -1.73
CA ARG A 131 36.28 -40.38 -2.10
C ARG A 131 36.98 -40.73 -3.43
N GLY A 132 37.32 -39.75 -4.26
CA GLY A 132 37.95 -39.96 -5.58
C GLY A 132 39.48 -40.04 -5.57
N SER A 133 40.14 -39.78 -4.44
CA SER A 133 41.61 -39.74 -4.34
C SER A 133 42.26 -41.09 -3.99
N SER A 134 41.52 -42.20 -4.05
CA SER A 134 42.03 -43.54 -3.74
C SER A 134 42.35 -44.36 -5.00
N SER A 135 43.19 -43.83 -5.89
CA SER A 135 43.87 -44.61 -6.93
C SER A 135 45.37 -44.25 -6.98
N ASP A 136 46.12 -45.02 -6.19
CA ASP A 136 47.54 -45.39 -6.23
C ASP A 136 48.68 -44.39 -6.62
N SER A 137 49.57 -44.20 -5.65
CA SER A 137 51.04 -44.06 -5.69
C SER A 137 51.79 -42.88 -6.37
N ARG A 138 52.47 -42.13 -5.49
CA ARG A 138 53.81 -41.50 -5.59
C ARG A 138 54.00 -40.39 -6.65
N ASP A 139 53.88 -39.13 -6.23
CA ASP A 139 55.06 -38.36 -5.84
C ASP A 139 54.66 -37.06 -5.14
N ARG A 140 55.58 -36.59 -4.30
CA ARG A 140 55.49 -35.36 -3.51
C ARG A 140 55.45 -34.17 -4.46
N ASP A 141 54.34 -33.45 -4.50
CA ASP A 141 54.38 -31.99 -4.66
C ASP A 141 53.23 -31.30 -3.95
N HIS A 142 53.62 -30.35 -3.11
CA HIS A 142 52.77 -29.55 -2.25
C HIS A 142 51.96 -28.57 -3.09
N GLY A 143 50.65 -28.75 -3.21
CA GLY A 143 49.79 -27.71 -3.81
C GLY A 143 48.35 -28.05 -4.22
N HIS A 144 47.87 -29.30 -4.10
CA HIS A 144 46.63 -29.70 -4.78
C HIS A 144 45.34 -29.73 -3.94
N GLY A 145 45.40 -29.50 -2.62
CA GLY A 145 44.19 -29.37 -1.78
C GLY A 145 43.54 -27.97 -1.81
N PHE A 146 44.27 -26.94 -2.24
CA PHE A 146 43.83 -25.54 -2.13
C PHE A 146 43.11 -25.05 -3.39
N LEU A 147 43.45 -25.59 -4.57
CA LEU A 147 42.89 -25.19 -5.86
C LEU A 147 41.39 -25.51 -6.02
N PRO A 148 40.87 -26.71 -5.69
CA PRO A 148 39.45 -27.02 -5.85
C PRO A 148 38.56 -26.25 -4.87
N THR A 149 39.01 -26.11 -3.62
CA THR A 149 38.33 -25.29 -2.60
C THR A 149 38.35 -23.81 -2.99
N TYR A 150 39.49 -23.29 -3.46
CA TYR A 150 39.59 -21.93 -4.00
C TYR A 150 38.71 -21.74 -5.25
N LEU A 151 38.66 -22.69 -6.18
CA LEU A 151 37.79 -22.63 -7.37
C LEU A 151 36.32 -22.68 -6.99
N PHE A 152 35.93 -23.52 -6.03
CA PHE A 152 34.56 -23.53 -5.52
C PHE A 152 34.21 -22.23 -4.80
N PHE A 153 35.05 -21.76 -3.86
CA PHE A 153 34.83 -20.47 -3.20
C PHE A 153 34.85 -19.32 -4.20
N ARG A 154 35.65 -19.40 -5.27
CA ARG A 154 35.67 -18.43 -6.37
C ARG A 154 34.39 -18.48 -7.19
N ILE A 155 33.88 -19.67 -7.54
CA ILE A 155 32.66 -19.86 -8.34
C ILE A 155 31.43 -19.52 -7.51
N VAL A 156 31.39 -19.88 -6.22
CA VAL A 156 30.35 -19.46 -5.29
C VAL A 156 30.46 -17.97 -5.01
N SER A 157 31.66 -17.43 -4.83
CA SER A 157 31.84 -15.98 -4.69
C SER A 157 31.46 -15.25 -5.96
N ASP A 158 31.74 -15.80 -7.16
CA ASP A 158 31.34 -15.24 -8.46
C ASP A 158 29.84 -15.39 -8.67
N ALA A 159 29.24 -16.52 -8.32
CA ALA A 159 27.81 -16.76 -8.45
C ALA A 159 27.02 -15.93 -7.46
N LEU A 160 27.50 -15.80 -6.21
CA LEU A 160 26.98 -14.83 -5.25
C LEU A 160 27.21 -13.43 -5.79
N PHE A 161 28.42 -13.09 -6.20
CA PHE A 161 28.77 -11.79 -6.78
C PHE A 161 27.86 -11.44 -7.94
N TRP A 162 27.58 -12.32 -8.91
CA TRP A 162 26.66 -12.15 -10.05
C TRP A 162 25.17 -12.17 -9.67
N THR A 163 24.76 -13.00 -8.73
CA THR A 163 23.40 -12.97 -8.11
C THR A 163 23.16 -11.63 -7.40
N PHE A 164 24.24 -11.02 -6.93
CA PHE A 164 24.31 -9.74 -6.24
C PHE A 164 24.84 -8.60 -7.16
N HIS A 165 25.29 -8.86 -8.39
CA HIS A 165 25.92 -7.86 -9.26
C HIS A 165 24.97 -6.85 -9.93
N PRO A 166 23.64 -6.83 -9.70
CA PRO A 166 22.89 -5.59 -9.92
C PRO A 166 23.26 -4.44 -8.96
N PHE A 167 24.26 -4.59 -8.08
CA PHE A 167 24.74 -3.55 -7.16
C PHE A 167 25.61 -2.47 -7.83
N SER A 168 25.01 -1.62 -8.67
CA SER A 168 25.49 -0.25 -8.82
C SER A 168 24.98 0.59 -7.64
N PRO A 169 25.86 1.14 -6.76
CA PRO A 169 25.47 2.13 -5.75
C PRO A 169 24.96 3.45 -6.37
N VAL A 170 25.02 3.56 -7.71
CA VAL A 170 24.66 4.74 -8.51
C VAL A 170 23.31 4.56 -9.21
N ALA A 171 22.64 3.41 -9.08
CA ALA A 171 21.22 3.31 -9.40
C ALA A 171 20.39 3.95 -8.28
N LEU A 172 20.26 5.28 -8.35
CA LEU A 172 19.31 6.07 -7.58
C LEU A 172 17.87 5.61 -7.86
N SER A 173 17.43 4.54 -7.22
CA SER A 173 16.03 4.13 -7.29
C SER A 173 15.41 4.22 -5.91
N ARG A 174 14.58 5.26 -5.77
CA ARG A 174 13.60 5.44 -4.70
C ARG A 174 12.57 4.30 -4.78
N THR A 175 12.93 3.11 -4.33
CA THR A 175 11.96 2.02 -4.18
C THR A 175 11.25 2.20 -2.83
N HIS A 176 10.35 3.18 -2.78
CA HIS A 176 9.26 3.21 -1.81
C HIS A 176 7.99 2.80 -2.55
N GLN A 177 7.19 1.95 -1.91
CA GLN A 177 5.80 1.65 -2.24
C GLN A 177 5.57 1.07 -3.65
N ARG A 178 5.83 -0.23 -3.82
CA ARG A 178 5.51 -0.94 -5.06
C ARG A 178 4.85 -2.26 -4.75
N TYR A 179 3.53 -2.21 -4.49
CA TYR A 179 2.52 -3.23 -4.80
C TYR A 179 1.14 -2.62 -4.54
N ARG A 180 0.71 -1.72 -5.44
CA ARG A 180 -0.65 -1.24 -5.47
C ARG A 180 -1.45 -2.16 -6.41
N TYR A 181 -2.07 -3.21 -5.87
CA TYR A 181 -3.23 -3.83 -6.54
C TYR A 181 -4.44 -2.92 -6.33
N VAL A 182 -4.37 -1.71 -6.86
CA VAL A 182 -5.53 -0.87 -7.13
C VAL A 182 -5.43 -0.66 -8.63
N GLN A 183 -6.44 -1.09 -9.38
CA GLN A 183 -6.55 -0.68 -10.77
C GLN A 183 -6.30 0.83 -10.85
N PRO A 184 -5.51 1.33 -11.82
CA PRO A 184 -5.45 2.76 -12.05
C PRO A 184 -6.88 3.19 -12.38
N TYR A 185 -7.54 3.82 -11.41
CA TYR A 185 -8.76 4.52 -11.71
C TYR A 185 -8.37 5.88 -12.29
N GLU A 186 -8.81 6.09 -13.51
CA GLU A 186 -8.72 7.33 -14.27
C GLU A 186 -9.38 8.44 -13.44
N GLY A 187 -8.58 9.32 -12.82
CA GLY A 187 -9.08 10.42 -11.99
C GLY A 187 -8.25 10.75 -10.74
N SER A 188 -7.36 9.88 -10.27
CA SER A 188 -6.43 10.24 -9.17
C SER A 188 -5.10 10.71 -9.73
N ALA A 189 -4.98 12.02 -9.98
CA ALA A 189 -3.76 12.68 -10.43
C ALA A 189 -2.69 12.67 -9.31
N TYR A 190 -2.04 11.51 -9.12
CA TYR A 190 -0.82 11.35 -8.34
C TYR A 190 0.27 10.79 -9.23
N ASP A 191 1.06 11.72 -9.79
CA ASP A 191 2.17 11.50 -10.74
C ASP A 191 3.32 10.65 -10.16
N VAL A 192 3.27 10.32 -8.85
CA VAL A 192 4.19 9.38 -8.21
C VAL A 192 3.98 7.93 -8.70
N THR A 193 2.78 7.59 -9.22
CA THR A 193 2.44 6.22 -9.62
C THR A 193 2.91 5.83 -11.02
N ARG A 194 2.88 6.75 -12.00
CA ARG A 194 3.25 6.43 -13.41
C ARG A 194 4.72 6.08 -13.57
N LYS A 195 5.62 6.79 -12.88
CA LYS A 195 7.06 6.52 -12.96
C LYS A 195 7.45 5.22 -12.26
N ALA A 196 6.75 4.85 -11.19
CA ALA A 196 6.98 3.59 -10.49
C ALA A 196 6.51 2.36 -11.28
N ALA A 197 5.39 2.48 -12.01
CA ALA A 197 4.86 1.42 -12.87
C ALA A 197 5.78 1.13 -14.06
N ARG A 198 6.37 2.16 -14.68
CA ARG A 198 7.25 2.04 -15.84
C ARG A 198 8.58 1.33 -15.55
N ASP A 199 9.20 1.58 -14.38
CA ASP A 199 10.44 0.90 -13.98
C ASP A 199 10.22 -0.58 -13.58
N ASP A 200 9.02 -0.92 -13.09
CA ASP A 200 8.67 -2.31 -12.70
C ASP A 200 8.45 -3.20 -13.94
N GLU A 201 7.88 -2.63 -15.00
CA GLU A 201 7.68 -3.29 -16.28
C GLU A 201 9.02 -3.60 -16.99
N GLU A 202 10.04 -2.78 -16.75
CA GLU A 202 11.37 -2.93 -17.36
C GLU A 202 12.29 -3.93 -16.64
N ASN A 203 12.20 -4.09 -15.30
CA ASN A 203 13.18 -4.89 -14.54
C ASN A 203 12.61 -6.02 -13.64
N GLY A 204 11.30 -6.04 -13.36
CA GLY A 204 10.67 -7.04 -12.49
C GLY A 204 11.15 -7.03 -11.02
N PRO A 205 10.51 -7.81 -10.13
CA PRO A 205 10.93 -7.90 -8.73
C PRO A 205 12.27 -8.62 -8.58
N ARG A 206 13.14 -8.08 -7.72
CA ARG A 206 14.44 -8.67 -7.38
C ARG A 206 14.26 -10.03 -6.70
N PHE A 207 15.25 -10.92 -6.79
CA PHE A 207 15.14 -12.28 -6.25
C PHE A 207 14.82 -12.31 -4.75
N TYR A 208 15.41 -11.44 -3.94
CA TYR A 208 15.10 -11.38 -2.51
C TYR A 208 13.66 -10.92 -2.23
N ASP A 209 13.09 -10.06 -3.07
CA ASP A 209 11.68 -9.68 -2.98
C ASP A 209 10.80 -10.89 -3.34
N LYS A 210 11.17 -11.68 -4.35
CA LYS A 210 10.48 -12.94 -4.68
C LYS A 210 10.52 -13.95 -3.52
N VAL A 211 11.68 -14.10 -2.85
CA VAL A 211 11.85 -14.95 -1.67
C VAL A 211 10.97 -14.48 -0.51
N ASN A 212 11.01 -13.19 -0.18
CA ASN A 212 10.14 -12.63 0.87
C ASN A 212 8.67 -12.82 0.56
N ARG A 213 8.27 -12.62 -0.71
CA ARG A 213 6.88 -12.77 -1.14
C ARG A 213 6.41 -14.22 -1.15
N PHE A 214 7.31 -15.18 -1.34
CA PHE A 214 6.99 -16.59 -1.13
C PHE A 214 6.55 -16.85 0.32
N PHE A 215 7.36 -16.42 1.29
CA PHE A 215 7.10 -16.68 2.71
C PHE A 215 5.99 -15.81 3.29
N PHE A 216 6.03 -14.49 3.08
CA PHE A 216 5.11 -13.53 3.71
C PHE A 216 3.99 -13.04 2.80
N GLY A 217 4.10 -13.28 1.50
CA GLY A 217 3.19 -12.75 0.50
C GLY A 217 3.61 -11.38 -0.02
N PRO A 218 2.89 -10.86 -1.03
CA PRO A 218 3.07 -9.48 -1.46
C PRO A 218 2.81 -8.52 -0.28
N PRO A 219 3.66 -7.51 -0.07
CA PRO A 219 3.41 -6.50 0.96
C PRO A 219 2.07 -5.83 0.69
N ALA A 220 1.32 -5.56 1.76
CA ALA A 220 0.10 -4.79 1.66
C ALA A 220 0.42 -3.37 1.14
N PRO A 221 -0.39 -2.78 0.26
CA PRO A 221 -0.27 -1.37 -0.02
C PRO A 221 -0.46 -0.60 1.29
N GLU A 222 0.40 0.40 1.54
CA GLU A 222 0.18 1.32 2.64
C GLU A 222 -1.14 2.05 2.39
N ALA A 223 -2.09 1.89 3.30
CA ALA A 223 -3.34 2.65 3.25
C ALA A 223 -2.99 4.12 3.42
N ASP A 224 -3.37 4.95 2.46
CA ASP A 224 -3.24 6.40 2.59
C ASP A 224 -4.34 6.86 3.56
N PRO A 225 -3.98 7.35 4.77
CA PRO A 225 -4.96 7.70 5.79
C PRO A 225 -5.88 8.84 5.35
N ARG A 226 -5.54 9.58 4.28
CA ARG A 226 -6.30 10.72 3.76
C ARG A 226 -6.99 10.44 2.43
N GLU A 227 -6.90 9.22 1.91
CA GLU A 227 -7.56 8.87 0.65
C GLU A 227 -9.09 9.05 0.73
N THR A 228 -9.68 8.66 1.86
CA THR A 228 -11.13 8.80 2.08
C THR A 228 -11.53 10.27 2.09
N GLU A 229 -10.87 11.11 2.88
CA GLU A 229 -11.14 12.55 2.96
C GLU A 229 -10.99 13.21 1.59
N ARG A 230 -9.93 12.90 0.85
CA ARG A 230 -9.71 13.45 -0.50
C ARG A 230 -10.81 13.07 -1.48
N LEU A 231 -11.26 11.81 -1.44
CA LEU A 231 -12.35 11.36 -2.30
C LEU A 231 -13.67 12.04 -1.94
N VAL A 232 -13.94 12.27 -0.65
CA VAL A 232 -15.13 13.01 -0.22
C VAL A 232 -15.04 14.48 -0.63
N LEU A 233 -13.89 15.14 -0.48
CA LEU A 233 -13.70 16.52 -0.97
C LEU A 233 -13.84 16.63 -2.49
N ALA A 234 -13.37 15.63 -3.23
CA ALA A 234 -13.58 15.55 -4.68
C ALA A 234 -15.07 15.40 -5.03
N GLU A 235 -15.81 14.58 -4.29
CA GLU A 235 -17.26 14.45 -4.45
C GLU A 235 -17.98 15.76 -4.10
N ILE A 236 -17.58 16.45 -3.02
CA ILE A 236 -18.11 17.77 -2.65
C ILE A 236 -17.90 18.77 -3.79
N ARG A 237 -16.70 18.87 -4.34
CA ARG A 237 -16.40 19.76 -5.48
C ARG A 237 -17.23 19.41 -6.72
N ALA A 238 -17.26 18.13 -7.10
CA ALA A 238 -18.03 17.64 -8.24
C ALA A 238 -19.55 17.89 -8.09
N GLN A 239 -20.06 17.90 -6.87
CA GLN A 239 -21.47 18.15 -6.55
C GLN A 239 -21.75 19.62 -6.17
N LYS A 240 -20.98 20.56 -6.71
CA LYS A 240 -21.14 22.01 -6.49
C LYS A 240 -21.18 22.41 -5.00
N GLY A 241 -20.42 21.73 -4.17
CA GLY A 241 -20.37 21.99 -2.72
C GLY A 241 -21.62 21.55 -1.96
N ARG A 242 -22.52 20.74 -2.56
CA ARG A 242 -23.77 20.29 -1.94
C ARG A 242 -23.78 18.77 -1.89
N ILE A 243 -23.74 18.19 -0.69
CA ILE A 243 -23.70 16.73 -0.51
C ILE A 243 -24.67 16.27 0.57
N GLY A 244 -25.12 15.02 0.48
CA GLY A 244 -25.79 14.33 1.58
C GLY A 244 -25.12 13.02 1.94
N LEU A 245 -25.79 12.27 2.82
CA LEU A 245 -25.31 10.97 3.28
C LEU A 245 -25.10 10.02 2.10
N SER A 246 -26.03 10.00 1.15
CA SER A 246 -25.97 9.12 -0.03
C SER A 246 -24.69 9.31 -0.86
N ASP A 247 -24.18 10.53 -1.01
CA ASP A 247 -22.93 10.81 -1.73
C ASP A 247 -21.71 10.34 -0.95
N VAL A 248 -21.69 10.53 0.37
CA VAL A 248 -20.62 10.01 1.22
C VAL A 248 -20.63 8.49 1.23
N MET A 249 -21.80 7.85 1.36
CA MET A 249 -21.97 6.40 1.29
C MET A 249 -21.50 5.87 -0.07
N ARG A 250 -21.87 6.54 -1.17
CA ARG A 250 -21.43 6.18 -2.53
C ARG A 250 -19.91 6.14 -2.65
N VAL A 251 -19.20 7.09 -2.03
CA VAL A 251 -17.74 7.21 -2.17
C VAL A 251 -16.98 6.33 -1.17
N THR A 252 -17.49 6.21 0.05
CA THR A 252 -16.77 5.55 1.15
C THR A 252 -17.23 4.11 1.37
N GLY A 253 -18.46 3.77 1.00
CA GLY A 253 -19.11 2.51 1.35
C GLY A 253 -19.45 2.39 2.84
N LEU A 254 -19.40 3.49 3.60
CA LEU A 254 -19.80 3.48 5.00
C LEU A 254 -21.31 3.25 5.14
N PRO A 255 -21.77 2.51 6.16
CA PRO A 255 -23.19 2.47 6.50
C PRO A 255 -23.64 3.83 7.05
N ARG A 256 -24.95 4.05 7.10
CA ARG A 256 -25.54 5.34 7.51
C ARG A 256 -25.04 5.81 8.87
N GLU A 257 -25.05 4.92 9.86
CA GLU A 257 -24.59 5.16 11.24
C GLU A 257 -23.13 5.67 11.33
N GLN A 258 -22.29 5.36 10.34
CA GLN A 258 -20.89 5.82 10.29
C GLN A 258 -20.73 7.04 9.38
N ALA A 259 -21.57 7.19 8.36
CA ALA A 259 -21.59 8.35 7.49
C ALA A 259 -22.09 9.61 8.24
N ASP A 260 -23.08 9.46 9.12
CA ASP A 260 -23.67 10.57 9.89
C ASP A 260 -22.65 11.31 10.78
N PRO A 261 -21.89 10.65 11.68
CA PRO A 261 -20.83 11.31 12.43
C PRO A 261 -19.71 11.88 11.54
N MET A 262 -19.48 11.28 10.37
CA MET A 262 -18.50 11.79 9.42
C MET A 262 -18.93 13.15 8.87
N MET A 263 -20.23 13.36 8.60
CA MET A 263 -20.75 14.65 8.16
C MET A 263 -20.47 15.77 9.17
N ALA A 264 -20.69 15.50 10.46
CA ALA A 264 -20.39 16.46 11.52
C ALA A 264 -18.90 16.86 11.54
N ARG A 265 -18.00 15.88 11.36
CA ARG A 265 -16.57 16.14 11.25
C ARG A 265 -16.22 16.94 10.00
N LEU A 266 -16.81 16.62 8.85
CA LEU A 266 -16.57 17.37 7.61
C LEU A 266 -16.99 18.83 7.75
N MET A 267 -18.15 19.09 8.37
CA MET A 267 -18.61 20.46 8.62
C MET A 267 -17.60 21.26 9.45
N LEU A 268 -17.04 20.64 10.49
CA LEU A 268 -16.03 21.28 11.34
C LEU A 268 -14.69 21.47 10.60
N ASP A 269 -14.25 20.48 9.85
CA ASP A 269 -12.94 20.46 9.18
C ASP A 269 -12.89 21.37 7.93
N TYR A 270 -14.05 21.66 7.32
CA TYR A 270 -14.19 22.29 6.00
C TYR A 270 -15.25 23.40 5.90
N ASP A 271 -15.59 24.03 7.03
CA ASP A 271 -16.56 25.14 7.12
C ASP A 271 -17.90 24.83 6.44
N GLY A 272 -18.44 23.66 6.76
CA GLY A 272 -19.73 23.21 6.23
C GLY A 272 -20.92 23.62 7.11
N THR A 273 -22.09 23.75 6.48
CA THR A 273 -23.37 23.98 7.16
C THR A 273 -24.37 22.87 6.83
N VAL A 274 -25.37 22.71 7.68
CA VAL A 274 -26.49 21.78 7.48
C VAL A 274 -27.78 22.57 7.32
N GLU A 275 -28.60 22.16 6.36
CA GLU A 275 -29.92 22.73 6.11
C GLU A 275 -30.95 21.61 5.93
N VAL A 276 -32.22 21.95 6.15
CA VAL A 276 -33.36 21.03 6.02
C VAL A 276 -34.32 21.64 5.01
N SER A 277 -34.73 20.85 4.01
CA SER A 277 -35.74 21.28 3.03
C SER A 277 -37.15 21.30 3.63
N ASP A 278 -38.08 21.93 2.92
CA ASP A 278 -39.50 21.96 3.32
C ASP A 278 -40.12 20.55 3.41
N GLU A 279 -39.59 19.59 2.66
CA GLU A 279 -39.99 18.17 2.70
C GLU A 279 -39.33 17.39 3.85
N GLY A 280 -38.46 18.02 4.65
CA GLY A 280 -37.74 17.40 5.77
C GLY A 280 -36.42 16.71 5.39
N GLY A 281 -35.92 16.90 4.16
CA GLY A 281 -34.67 16.32 3.70
C GLY A 281 -33.45 17.10 4.20
N ILE A 282 -32.48 16.40 4.79
CA ILE A 282 -31.25 17.00 5.31
C ILE A 282 -30.18 17.02 4.22
N TYR A 283 -29.53 18.16 4.04
CA TYR A 283 -28.42 18.32 3.12
C TYR A 283 -27.36 19.27 3.67
N TYR A 284 -26.15 19.18 3.12
CA TYR A 284 -25.00 19.89 3.65
C TYR A 284 -24.35 20.76 2.57
N LYS A 285 -23.95 21.98 2.96
CA LYS A 285 -23.30 22.95 2.08
C LYS A 285 -21.84 23.15 2.49
N PHE A 286 -20.95 23.16 1.50
CA PHE A 286 -19.51 23.36 1.64
C PHE A 286 -19.02 24.35 0.58
N PRO A 287 -19.48 25.62 0.61
CA PRO A 287 -19.12 26.61 -0.41
C PRO A 287 -17.60 26.87 -0.43
N ALA A 288 -16.96 26.96 0.74
CA ALA A 288 -15.53 27.22 0.84
C ALA A 288 -14.65 26.13 0.18
N VAL A 289 -15.09 24.87 0.15
CA VAL A 289 -14.37 23.76 -0.51
C VAL A 289 -14.26 23.96 -2.03
N ARG A 290 -15.18 24.73 -2.62
CA ARG A 290 -15.21 25.02 -4.05
C ARG A 290 -14.18 26.06 -4.48
N ARG A 291 -13.70 26.91 -3.57
CA ARG A 291 -12.81 28.01 -3.96
C ARG A 291 -11.53 27.45 -4.58
N THR A 292 -11.18 27.94 -5.77
CA THR A 292 -10.00 27.45 -6.49
C THR A 292 -9.30 28.55 -7.27
N ALA A 293 -7.98 28.50 -7.26
CA ALA A 293 -7.14 29.35 -8.11
C ALA A 293 -6.95 28.78 -9.53
N GLY A 294 -7.39 27.53 -9.74
CA GLY A 294 -7.22 26.79 -10.99
C GLY A 294 -8.46 26.74 -11.86
N ASP A 295 -8.38 25.96 -12.94
CA ASP A 295 -9.52 25.69 -13.82
C ASP A 295 -10.52 24.71 -13.17
N LEU A 296 -11.81 24.94 -13.43
CA LEU A 296 -12.92 24.12 -12.97
C LEU A 296 -13.01 22.78 -13.74
N SER A 297 -12.37 22.68 -14.91
CA SER A 297 -12.41 21.51 -15.82
C SER A 297 -11.85 20.19 -15.26
N GLY A 298 -11.35 20.17 -14.01
CA GLY A 298 -10.78 18.99 -13.35
C GLY A 298 -11.59 18.43 -12.18
N TRP A 299 -12.85 18.85 -12.00
CA TRP A 299 -13.70 18.43 -10.88
C TRP A 299 -14.54 17.20 -11.23
N ASP A 300 -13.88 16.13 -11.66
CA ASP A 300 -14.55 14.87 -11.98
C ASP A 300 -15.10 14.20 -10.72
N ARG A 301 -16.32 13.66 -10.85
CA ARG A 301 -16.94 12.89 -9.77
C ARG A 301 -16.12 11.61 -9.52
N PRO A 302 -15.70 11.34 -8.27
CA PRO A 302 -14.92 10.15 -7.97
C PRO A 302 -15.72 8.87 -8.27
N THR A 303 -15.02 7.79 -8.61
CA THR A 303 -15.68 6.51 -8.88
C THR A 303 -16.30 5.93 -7.62
N PRO A 304 -17.56 5.46 -7.72
CA PRO A 304 -18.26 4.90 -6.58
C PRO A 304 -17.54 3.67 -6.05
N ILE A 305 -17.72 3.42 -4.76
CA ILE A 305 -17.06 2.34 -4.03
C ILE A 305 -17.33 0.95 -4.64
N TRP A 306 -18.51 0.73 -5.22
CA TRP A 306 -18.90 -0.54 -5.85
C TRP A 306 -18.24 -0.84 -7.19
N LYS A 307 -17.61 0.15 -7.82
CA LYS A 307 -16.72 -0.09 -8.96
C LYS A 307 -15.28 -0.40 -8.53
N ARG A 308 -14.92 -0.09 -7.27
CA ARG A 308 -13.62 -0.37 -6.65
C ARG A 308 -13.68 -1.66 -5.83
N LEU A 309 -13.94 -2.78 -6.49
CA LEU A 309 -14.00 -4.08 -5.83
C LEU A 309 -12.64 -4.48 -5.25
N GLU A 310 -12.65 -4.92 -4.00
CA GLU A 310 -11.47 -5.48 -3.36
C GLU A 310 -11.14 -6.84 -3.95
N LYS A 311 -9.85 -7.08 -4.24
CA LYS A 311 -9.38 -8.34 -4.79
C LYS A 311 -8.53 -9.06 -3.76
N LEU A 312 -8.77 -10.37 -3.63
CA LEU A 312 -7.92 -11.20 -2.79
C LEU A 312 -6.50 -11.17 -3.32
N ARG A 313 -5.57 -10.77 -2.45
CA ARG A 313 -4.15 -10.69 -2.78
C ARG A 313 -3.64 -12.05 -3.25
N PRO A 314 -2.74 -12.09 -4.26
CA PRO A 314 -2.11 -13.34 -4.67
C PRO A 314 -1.31 -13.92 -3.49
N PHE A 315 -1.23 -15.25 -3.44
CA PHE A 315 -0.62 -15.92 -2.30
C PHE A 315 0.87 -15.60 -2.15
N THR A 316 1.62 -15.68 -3.27
CA THR A 316 3.02 -15.22 -3.36
C THR A 316 3.19 -14.12 -4.41
N GLY A 317 2.46 -14.20 -5.53
CA GLY A 317 2.63 -13.27 -6.65
C GLY A 317 3.92 -13.50 -7.45
N ASN A 318 4.53 -14.67 -7.31
CA ASN A 318 5.64 -15.15 -8.14
C ASN A 318 5.12 -16.18 -9.15
N ASP A 319 5.88 -16.41 -10.21
CA ASP A 319 5.67 -17.53 -11.14
C ASP A 319 5.91 -18.90 -10.44
N VAL A 320 5.39 -19.96 -11.05
CA VAL A 320 5.47 -21.33 -10.51
C VAL A 320 6.93 -21.78 -10.36
N GLY A 321 7.79 -21.48 -11.34
CA GLY A 321 9.20 -21.88 -11.32
C GLY A 321 9.98 -21.25 -10.15
N THR A 322 9.79 -19.95 -9.93
CA THR A 322 10.35 -19.24 -8.77
C THR A 322 9.91 -19.86 -7.45
N ASN A 323 8.61 -20.18 -7.29
CA ASN A 323 8.11 -20.80 -6.07
C ASN A 323 8.73 -22.20 -5.85
N LEU A 324 8.84 -23.00 -6.91
CA LEU A 324 9.48 -24.32 -6.85
C LEU A 324 10.97 -24.22 -6.50
N LEU A 325 11.70 -23.24 -7.07
CA LEU A 325 13.10 -23.02 -6.74
C LEU A 325 13.28 -22.66 -5.26
N ILE A 326 12.50 -21.71 -4.74
CA ILE A 326 12.59 -21.29 -3.32
C ILE A 326 12.25 -22.47 -2.40
N MET A 327 11.20 -23.23 -2.74
CA MET A 327 10.82 -24.44 -2.02
C MET A 327 11.93 -25.49 -2.06
N GLY A 328 12.56 -25.70 -3.23
CA GLY A 328 13.67 -26.63 -3.41
C GLY A 328 14.91 -26.23 -2.61
N LEU A 329 15.29 -24.96 -2.63
CA LEU A 329 16.41 -24.43 -1.83
C LEU A 329 16.17 -24.64 -0.32
N ASN A 330 14.98 -24.30 0.17
CA ASN A 330 14.66 -24.48 1.58
C ASN A 330 14.51 -25.96 1.95
N GLY A 331 13.96 -26.78 1.06
CA GLY A 331 13.84 -28.23 1.22
C GLY A 331 15.21 -28.92 1.26
N PHE A 332 16.14 -28.49 0.43
CA PHE A 332 17.53 -28.95 0.45
C PHE A 332 18.21 -28.60 1.78
N ASN A 333 18.08 -27.36 2.25
CA ASN A 333 18.64 -26.95 3.55
C ASN A 333 18.03 -27.75 4.71
N LEU A 334 16.71 -27.97 4.69
CA LEU A 334 16.01 -28.79 5.68
C LEU A 334 16.54 -30.22 5.69
N PHE A 335 16.67 -30.84 4.51
CA PHE A 335 17.16 -32.20 4.37
C PHE A 335 18.62 -32.34 4.84
N MET A 336 19.51 -31.46 4.36
CA MET A 336 20.94 -31.52 4.69
C MET A 336 21.20 -31.26 6.17
N SER A 337 20.48 -30.32 6.78
CA SER A 337 20.59 -30.07 8.21
C SER A 337 20.06 -31.22 9.06
N ALA A 338 18.96 -31.86 8.67
CA ALA A 338 18.47 -33.08 9.30
C ALA A 338 19.48 -34.23 9.15
N TRP A 339 20.09 -34.37 7.98
CA TRP A 339 21.13 -35.38 7.72
C TRP A 339 22.38 -35.16 8.58
N VAL A 340 22.85 -33.91 8.70
CA VAL A 340 23.95 -33.51 9.59
C VAL A 340 23.63 -33.85 11.05
N MET A 341 22.39 -33.57 11.50
CA MET A 341 21.93 -33.90 12.85
C MET A 341 21.89 -35.42 13.08
N GLN A 342 21.37 -36.18 12.12
CA GLN A 342 21.26 -37.64 12.20
C GLN A 342 22.62 -38.32 12.32
N HIS A 343 23.65 -37.79 11.66
CA HIS A 343 25.00 -38.35 11.63
C HIS A 343 25.97 -37.69 12.62
N GLY A 344 25.50 -36.79 13.48
CA GLY A 344 26.35 -36.12 14.48
C GLY A 344 27.50 -35.31 13.88
N LEU A 345 27.31 -34.71 12.70
CA LEU A 345 28.36 -33.99 11.98
C LEU A 345 28.58 -32.57 12.53
N THR A 346 29.20 -32.47 13.70
CA THR A 346 29.77 -31.21 14.20
C THR A 346 30.84 -30.69 13.24
N LEU A 347 31.31 -29.46 13.44
CA LEU A 347 32.40 -28.91 12.60
C LEU A 347 33.68 -29.76 12.68
N ALA A 348 33.97 -30.36 13.84
CA ALA A 348 35.13 -31.23 14.01
C ALA A 348 34.92 -32.57 13.30
N ASN A 349 33.77 -33.22 13.49
CA ASN A 349 33.42 -34.47 12.82
C ASN A 349 33.32 -34.33 11.30
N LEU A 350 32.83 -33.19 10.82
CA LEU A 350 32.80 -32.88 9.39
C LEU A 350 34.22 -32.82 8.80
N ARG A 351 35.18 -32.23 9.54
CA ARG A 351 36.59 -32.20 9.12
C ARG A 351 37.18 -33.61 9.08
N LEU A 352 36.92 -34.42 10.11
CA LEU A 352 37.38 -35.82 10.18
C LEU A 352 36.79 -36.66 9.04
N ALA A 353 35.49 -36.50 8.76
CA ALA A 353 34.82 -37.18 7.67
C ALA A 353 35.39 -36.78 6.30
N MET A 354 35.74 -35.50 6.11
CA MET A 354 36.41 -35.05 4.89
C MET A 354 37.87 -35.55 4.77
N MET A 355 38.51 -35.94 5.88
CA MET A 355 39.82 -36.61 5.88
C MET A 355 39.73 -38.11 5.56
N GLY A 356 38.53 -38.64 5.28
CA GLY A 356 38.32 -40.02 4.89
C GLY A 356 38.00 -40.96 6.06
N ILE A 357 37.83 -40.45 7.28
CA ILE A 357 37.36 -41.26 8.40
C ILE A 357 35.89 -41.63 8.15
N PRO A 358 35.52 -42.92 8.18
CA PRO A 358 34.17 -43.32 7.84
C PRO A 358 33.19 -42.85 8.93
N MET A 359 31.96 -42.48 8.52
CA MET A 359 31.00 -41.82 9.40
C MET A 359 30.58 -42.63 10.64
N ASN A 360 30.71 -43.95 10.59
CA ASN A 360 30.46 -44.86 11.71
C ASN A 360 31.56 -44.85 12.78
N GLU A 361 32.72 -44.27 12.50
CA GLU A 361 33.88 -44.18 13.42
C GLU A 361 34.05 -42.77 14.02
N LEU A 362 33.16 -41.83 13.68
CA LEU A 362 33.24 -40.46 14.18
C LEU A 362 32.91 -40.42 15.68
N PRO A 363 33.71 -39.70 16.50
CA PRO A 363 33.46 -39.59 17.93
C PRO A 363 32.20 -38.79 18.20
N PHE A 364 31.46 -39.13 19.25
CA PHE A 364 30.40 -38.26 19.74
C PHE A 364 31.01 -37.06 20.47
N ASP A 365 30.98 -35.89 19.84
CA ASP A 365 31.55 -34.64 20.37
C ASP A 365 30.49 -33.54 20.61
N GLY A 366 29.21 -33.87 20.51
CA GLY A 366 28.07 -33.02 20.87
C GLY A 366 27.03 -32.86 19.77
N THR A 367 26.17 -31.85 19.91
CA THR A 367 25.12 -31.56 18.91
C THR A 367 25.67 -30.68 17.77
N PRO A 368 25.41 -31.03 16.50
CA PRO A 368 25.74 -30.19 15.36
C PRO A 368 24.91 -28.89 15.33
N ILE A 369 25.33 -27.86 16.07
CA ILE A 369 24.53 -26.63 16.19
C ILE A 369 24.54 -25.82 14.88
N ALA A 370 25.73 -25.48 14.36
CA ALA A 370 25.87 -24.52 13.27
C ALA A 370 25.33 -25.00 11.91
N LEU A 371 25.52 -26.30 11.58
CA LEU A 371 25.07 -26.90 10.32
C LEU A 371 23.90 -27.86 10.48
N GLY A 372 23.50 -28.15 11.72
CA GLY A 372 22.33 -28.98 12.02
C GLY A 372 21.21 -28.14 12.60
N LEU A 373 21.24 -27.89 13.91
CA LEU A 373 20.12 -27.29 14.64
C LEU A 373 19.68 -25.93 14.09
N VAL A 374 20.61 -25.01 13.78
CA VAL A 374 20.29 -23.66 13.29
C VAL A 374 19.58 -23.69 11.93
N PRO A 375 20.18 -24.25 10.85
CA PRO A 375 19.52 -24.32 9.55
C PRO A 375 18.26 -25.19 9.57
N LEU A 376 18.21 -26.26 10.38
CA LEU A 376 17.03 -27.10 10.53
C LEU A 376 15.85 -26.29 11.08
N SER A 377 16.05 -25.61 12.22
CA SER A 377 15.02 -24.80 12.87
C SER A 377 14.57 -23.66 11.96
N PHE A 378 15.52 -23.02 11.27
CA PHE A 378 15.23 -21.95 10.33
C PHE A 378 14.38 -22.44 9.14
N SER A 379 14.75 -23.55 8.52
CA SER A 379 14.00 -24.11 7.38
C SER A 379 12.61 -24.61 7.76
N ILE A 380 12.45 -25.21 8.96
CA ILE A 380 11.13 -25.57 9.51
C ILE A 380 10.26 -24.32 9.67
N LEU A 381 10.79 -23.27 10.28
CA LEU A 381 10.05 -22.02 10.48
C LEU A 381 9.64 -21.39 9.13
N LEU A 382 10.55 -21.38 8.16
CA LEU A 382 10.27 -20.89 6.82
C LEU A 382 9.16 -21.67 6.10
N PHE A 383 9.04 -22.99 6.31
CA PHE A 383 7.90 -23.76 5.78
C PHE A 383 6.61 -23.55 6.58
N ALA A 384 6.71 -23.32 7.88
CA ALA A 384 5.55 -23.09 8.74
C ALA A 384 4.80 -21.79 8.36
N ILE A 385 5.51 -20.70 8.04
CA ILE A 385 4.91 -19.40 7.72
C ILE A 385 3.88 -19.47 6.57
N PRO A 386 4.21 -19.94 5.35
CA PRO A 386 3.24 -20.02 4.26
C PRO A 386 2.12 -21.02 4.57
N LEU A 387 2.39 -22.10 5.31
CA LEU A 387 1.35 -23.06 5.71
C LEU A 387 0.29 -22.42 6.61
N VAL A 388 0.72 -21.71 7.67
CA VAL A 388 -0.19 -20.96 8.56
C VAL A 388 -0.97 -19.91 7.76
N ARG A 389 -0.31 -19.19 6.85
CA ARG A 389 -0.97 -18.22 5.97
C ARG A 389 -2.02 -18.87 5.06
N ALA A 390 -1.75 -20.06 4.54
CA ALA A 390 -2.69 -20.79 3.69
C ALA A 390 -3.97 -21.17 4.46
N VAL A 391 -3.83 -21.57 5.73
CA VAL A 391 -4.96 -21.90 6.62
C VAL A 391 -5.85 -20.67 6.90
N TRP A 392 -5.28 -19.47 7.03
CA TRP A 392 -6.05 -18.24 7.31
C TRP A 392 -6.56 -17.51 6.05
N ARG A 393 -6.00 -17.78 4.88
CA ARG A 393 -6.43 -17.18 3.60
C ARG A 393 -7.94 -17.23 3.32
N PRO A 394 -8.69 -18.33 3.58
CA PRO A 394 -10.13 -18.33 3.35
C PRO A 394 -10.90 -17.35 4.23
N ILE A 395 -10.38 -16.99 5.41
CA ILE A 395 -11.02 -16.01 6.30
C ILE A 395 -10.97 -14.62 5.64
N GLU A 396 -9.80 -14.23 5.13
CA GLU A 396 -9.63 -12.98 4.38
C GLU A 396 -10.47 -12.96 3.10
N ALA A 397 -10.52 -14.09 2.38
CA ALA A 397 -11.35 -14.22 1.18
C ALA A 397 -12.84 -14.00 1.47
N ARG A 398 -13.35 -14.56 2.56
CA ARG A 398 -14.75 -14.37 3.01
C ARG A 398 -15.03 -12.93 3.42
N ARG A 399 -14.08 -12.26 4.08
CA ARG A 399 -14.19 -10.84 4.45
C ARG A 399 -14.29 -9.95 3.21
N ILE A 400 -13.41 -10.14 2.24
CA ILE A 400 -13.41 -9.40 0.97
C ILE A 400 -14.70 -9.67 0.18
N ALA A 401 -15.14 -10.93 0.11
CA ALA A 401 -16.38 -11.31 -0.56
C ALA A 401 -17.60 -10.60 0.05
N ARG A 402 -17.72 -10.58 1.39
CA ARG A 402 -18.78 -9.86 2.10
C ARG A 402 -18.76 -8.37 1.79
N GLU A 403 -17.58 -7.75 1.83
CA GLU A 403 -17.43 -6.32 1.57
C GLU A 403 -17.81 -5.95 0.12
N ASN A 404 -17.41 -6.75 -0.86
CA ASN A 404 -17.81 -6.56 -2.26
C ASN A 404 -19.31 -6.75 -2.47
N GLY A 405 -19.91 -7.76 -1.83
CA GLY A 405 -21.35 -7.97 -1.84
C GLY A 405 -22.12 -6.80 -1.25
N ARG A 406 -21.68 -6.27 -0.10
CA ARG A 406 -22.24 -5.07 0.55
C ARG A 406 -22.19 -3.86 -0.37
N ARG A 407 -21.06 -3.64 -1.05
CA ARG A 407 -20.92 -2.55 -2.03
C ARG A 407 -21.87 -2.71 -3.22
N ALA A 408 -22.09 -3.93 -3.69
CA ALA A 408 -23.04 -4.19 -4.77
C ALA A 408 -24.50 -3.93 -4.35
N MET A 409 -24.89 -4.32 -3.13
CA MET A 409 -26.20 -3.96 -2.58
C MET A 409 -26.37 -2.44 -2.46
N LEU A 410 -25.35 -1.74 -1.96
CA LEU A 410 -25.36 -0.28 -1.86
C LEU A 410 -25.64 0.39 -3.22
N ARG A 411 -25.08 -0.16 -4.30
CA ARG A 411 -25.37 0.33 -5.66
C ARG A 411 -26.87 0.28 -5.97
N GLU A 412 -27.49 -0.89 -5.78
CA GLU A 412 -28.92 -1.09 -6.07
C GLU A 412 -29.79 -0.13 -5.23
N VAL A 413 -29.45 0.03 -3.95
CA VAL A 413 -30.15 0.93 -3.02
C VAL A 413 -30.05 2.39 -3.46
N LEU A 414 -28.85 2.87 -3.82
CA LEU A 414 -28.69 4.27 -4.24
C LEU A 414 -29.23 4.56 -5.64
N GLU A 415 -29.27 3.57 -6.54
CA GLU A 415 -29.88 3.72 -7.87
C GLU A 415 -31.42 3.73 -7.79
N LYS A 416 -32.04 2.95 -6.89
CA LYS A 416 -33.51 2.80 -6.77
C LYS A 416 -34.02 2.90 -5.31
N PRO A 417 -33.80 4.02 -4.59
CA PRO A 417 -34.15 4.13 -3.18
C PRO A 417 -35.67 4.06 -2.91
N GLN A 418 -36.50 4.33 -3.91
CA GLN A 418 -37.96 4.23 -3.80
C GLN A 418 -38.49 2.80 -3.61
N GLY A 419 -37.70 1.78 -4.00
CA GLY A 419 -38.15 0.40 -3.95
C GLY A 419 -37.15 -0.53 -4.64
N VAL A 420 -36.58 -1.47 -3.88
CA VAL A 420 -35.67 -2.50 -4.37
C VAL A 420 -36.23 -3.87 -3.99
N GLU A 421 -36.35 -4.77 -4.97
CA GLU A 421 -36.78 -6.15 -4.74
C GLU A 421 -35.69 -6.96 -4.06
N GLU A 422 -36.08 -7.85 -3.14
CA GLU A 422 -35.15 -8.73 -2.42
C GLU A 422 -34.26 -9.53 -3.36
N ASP A 423 -34.84 -10.13 -4.40
CA ASP A 423 -34.12 -10.94 -5.38
C ASP A 423 -33.02 -10.14 -6.10
N SER A 424 -33.28 -8.85 -6.38
CA SER A 424 -32.28 -7.96 -6.99
C SER A 424 -31.08 -7.71 -6.06
N LEU A 425 -31.33 -7.55 -4.75
CA LEU A 425 -30.26 -7.37 -3.75
C LEU A 425 -29.45 -8.66 -3.58
N VAL A 426 -30.13 -9.80 -3.50
CA VAL A 426 -29.50 -11.12 -3.37
C VAL A 426 -28.65 -11.42 -4.60
N ASP A 427 -29.16 -11.15 -5.80
CA ASP A 427 -28.42 -11.38 -7.05
C ASP A 427 -27.22 -10.43 -7.20
N ALA A 428 -27.37 -9.16 -6.82
CA ALA A 428 -26.27 -8.20 -6.81
C ALA A 428 -25.16 -8.66 -5.85
N TYR A 429 -25.54 -9.09 -4.64
CA TYR A 429 -24.60 -9.64 -3.67
C TYR A 429 -23.91 -10.90 -4.19
N ARG A 430 -24.68 -11.86 -4.72
CA ARG A 430 -24.18 -13.14 -5.27
C ARG A 430 -23.14 -12.90 -6.37
N LYS A 431 -23.42 -12.00 -7.31
CA LYS A 431 -22.51 -11.66 -8.42
C LYS A 431 -21.19 -11.06 -7.92
N ALA A 432 -21.22 -10.22 -6.90
CA ALA A 432 -20.03 -9.54 -6.38
C ALA A 432 -19.25 -10.35 -5.35
N ALA A 433 -19.93 -11.11 -4.49
CA ALA A 433 -19.34 -11.91 -3.42
C ALA A 433 -18.97 -13.33 -3.86
N GLY A 434 -19.57 -13.85 -4.95
CA GLY A 434 -19.42 -15.23 -5.39
C GLY A 434 -20.04 -16.26 -4.44
N ARG A 435 -20.98 -15.83 -3.58
CA ARG A 435 -21.72 -16.67 -2.64
C ARG A 435 -23.09 -16.05 -2.35
N ASP A 436 -24.02 -16.87 -1.88
CA ASP A 436 -25.29 -16.38 -1.36
C ASP A 436 -25.12 -15.63 -0.03
N ILE A 437 -26.02 -14.67 0.19
CA ILE A 437 -26.17 -13.95 1.46
C ILE A 437 -27.13 -14.71 2.37
N ASP A 438 -26.83 -14.77 3.66
CA ASP A 438 -27.75 -15.31 4.65
C ASP A 438 -28.88 -14.31 4.93
N SER A 439 -30.10 -14.77 5.21
CA SER A 439 -31.24 -13.87 5.43
C SER A 439 -31.01 -12.88 6.58
N LYS A 440 -30.34 -13.30 7.67
CA LYS A 440 -30.01 -12.39 8.78
C LYS A 440 -28.95 -11.37 8.39
N GLU A 441 -28.02 -11.75 7.51
CA GLU A 441 -27.00 -10.85 6.97
C GLU A 441 -27.65 -9.81 6.03
N LEU A 442 -28.57 -10.25 5.17
CA LEU A 442 -29.34 -9.39 4.28
C LEU A 442 -30.14 -8.33 5.07
N THR A 443 -30.96 -8.75 6.04
CA THR A 443 -31.75 -7.83 6.86
C THR A 443 -30.86 -6.82 7.58
N ARG A 444 -29.71 -7.26 8.11
CA ARG A 444 -28.76 -6.36 8.79
C ARG A 444 -28.20 -5.31 7.85
N GLU A 445 -27.78 -5.70 6.65
CA GLU A 445 -27.22 -4.76 5.67
C GLU A 445 -28.29 -3.75 5.19
N ILE A 446 -29.53 -4.19 5.01
CA ILE A 446 -30.65 -3.29 4.64
C ILE A 446 -30.92 -2.26 5.73
N VAL A 447 -31.02 -2.71 6.99
CA VAL A 447 -31.21 -1.81 8.14
C VAL A 447 -30.04 -0.84 8.28
N ALA A 448 -28.80 -1.30 8.10
CA ALA A 448 -27.61 -0.44 8.15
C ALA A 448 -27.57 0.62 7.04
N LEU A 449 -28.30 0.41 5.95
CA LEU A 449 -28.52 1.38 4.87
C LEU A 449 -29.76 2.27 5.10
N GLY A 450 -30.51 2.06 6.19
CA GLY A 450 -31.72 2.81 6.52
C GLY A 450 -32.97 2.36 5.75
N GLY A 451 -33.02 1.09 5.33
CA GLY A 451 -34.15 0.52 4.61
C GLY A 451 -35.19 -0.12 5.52
N ASP A 452 -36.46 0.00 5.11
CA ASP A 452 -37.61 -0.64 5.73
C ASP A 452 -38.32 -1.57 4.73
N VAL A 453 -39.03 -2.58 5.26
CA VAL A 453 -39.87 -3.46 4.43
C VAL A 453 -41.09 -2.69 3.93
N ASP A 454 -41.37 -2.79 2.64
CA ASP A 454 -42.59 -2.29 2.03
C ASP A 454 -43.71 -3.33 2.21
N LEU A 455 -44.67 -3.03 3.09
CA LEU A 455 -45.78 -3.93 3.43
C LEU A 455 -46.96 -3.84 2.45
N GLU A 456 -46.89 -2.94 1.46
CA GLU A 456 -48.01 -2.63 0.55
C GLU A 456 -48.00 -3.49 -0.73
N THR A 457 -46.98 -4.32 -0.94
CA THR A 457 -46.83 -5.15 -2.15
C THR A 457 -47.33 -6.57 -1.94
N ALA A 458 -48.23 -7.05 -2.82
CA ALA A 458 -48.78 -8.40 -2.78
C ALA A 458 -47.85 -9.48 -3.37
N ASP A 459 -46.87 -9.08 -4.20
CA ASP A 459 -45.91 -9.97 -4.86
C ASP A 459 -44.48 -9.68 -4.38
N GLY A 460 -43.94 -10.61 -3.58
CA GLY A 460 -42.55 -10.60 -3.12
C GLY A 460 -42.22 -9.59 -2.01
N ILE A 461 -40.98 -9.67 -1.50
CA ILE A 461 -40.48 -8.73 -0.48
C ILE A 461 -39.77 -7.58 -1.19
N ARG A 462 -40.19 -6.36 -0.89
CA ARG A 462 -39.58 -5.11 -1.38
C ARG A 462 -39.11 -4.26 -0.22
N TYR A 463 -38.00 -3.56 -0.41
CA TYR A 463 -37.43 -2.64 0.56
C TYR A 463 -37.44 -1.21 0.02
N ARG A 464 -37.81 -0.25 0.87
CA ARG A 464 -37.83 1.17 0.56
C ARG A 464 -36.89 1.93 1.49
N PHE A 465 -36.37 3.06 1.01
CA PHE A 465 -35.42 3.90 1.73
C PHE A 465 -35.94 5.35 1.76
N PRO A 466 -36.97 5.65 2.58
CA PRO A 466 -37.70 6.93 2.53
C PRO A 466 -36.78 8.13 2.71
N ASP A 467 -35.90 8.09 3.70
CA ASP A 467 -34.98 9.19 4.01
C ASP A 467 -34.06 9.50 2.82
N LEU A 468 -33.51 8.47 2.15
CA LEU A 468 -32.68 8.65 0.97
C LEU A 468 -33.44 9.30 -0.20
N VAL A 469 -34.75 9.03 -0.33
CA VAL A 469 -35.59 9.64 -1.37
C VAL A 469 -35.77 11.14 -1.09
N VAL A 470 -36.13 11.50 0.15
CA VAL A 470 -36.37 12.90 0.54
C VAL A 470 -35.06 13.71 0.51
N GLU A 471 -33.97 13.16 1.07
CA GLU A 471 -32.64 13.79 1.04
C GLU A 471 -32.14 14.00 -0.40
N ARG A 472 -32.32 13.02 -1.29
CA ARG A 472 -31.89 13.14 -2.70
C ARG A 472 -32.64 14.24 -3.44
N ARG A 473 -33.96 14.34 -3.26
CA ARG A 473 -34.76 15.41 -3.88
C ARG A 473 -34.35 16.79 -3.39
N ALA A 474 -34.15 16.95 -2.08
CA ALA A 474 -33.65 18.19 -1.48
C ALA A 474 -32.28 18.61 -2.06
N LEU A 475 -31.37 17.64 -2.21
CA LEU A 475 -30.04 17.87 -2.79
C LEU A 475 -30.09 18.27 -4.26
N GLU A 476 -30.89 17.59 -5.06
CA GLU A 476 -31.01 17.89 -6.50
C GLU A 476 -31.54 19.31 -6.72
N ALA A 477 -32.57 19.71 -5.98
CA ALA A 477 -33.09 21.07 -6.02
C ALA A 477 -32.03 22.13 -5.66
N GLU A 478 -31.25 21.91 -4.60
CA GLU A 478 -30.19 22.85 -4.19
C GLU A 478 -28.99 22.86 -5.17
N ARG A 479 -28.68 21.73 -5.82
CA ARG A 479 -27.60 21.67 -6.83
C ARG A 479 -27.95 22.43 -8.10
N GLU A 480 -29.23 22.50 -8.44
CA GLU A 480 -29.70 23.27 -9.60
C GLU A 480 -29.55 24.78 -9.38
N THR A 481 -29.73 25.26 -8.15
CA THR A 481 -29.61 26.68 -7.79
C THR A 481 -28.15 27.13 -7.58
N ALA A 482 -27.24 26.20 -7.27
CA ALA A 482 -25.83 26.51 -7.02
C ALA A 482 -25.10 27.03 -8.28
N SER A 483 -24.65 28.29 -8.21
CA SER A 483 -23.89 28.97 -9.27
C SER A 483 -22.45 28.47 -9.38
N GLU A 484 -21.86 28.57 -10.57
CA GLU A 484 -20.42 28.36 -10.77
C GLU A 484 -19.57 29.52 -10.22
N GLU A 485 -20.17 30.70 -10.04
CA GLU A 485 -19.47 31.88 -9.51
C GLU A 485 -18.99 31.64 -8.07
N GLU A 486 -19.68 30.80 -7.29
CA GLU A 486 -19.23 30.39 -5.94
C GLU A 486 -17.85 29.72 -5.95
N ALA A 487 -17.39 29.17 -7.08
CA ALA A 487 -16.10 28.50 -7.18
C ALA A 487 -14.95 29.45 -7.54
N ARG A 488 -15.26 30.58 -8.17
CA ARG A 488 -14.25 31.53 -8.65
C ARG A 488 -13.74 32.37 -7.49
N VAL A 489 -12.44 32.61 -7.49
CA VAL A 489 -11.82 33.58 -6.58
C VAL A 489 -12.05 34.99 -7.15
N GLY A 490 -12.48 35.94 -6.32
CA GLY A 490 -12.69 37.33 -6.73
C GLY A 490 -11.42 38.02 -7.25
N LYS A 491 -11.55 39.27 -7.70
CA LYS A 491 -10.41 40.04 -8.20
C LYS A 491 -9.36 40.23 -7.09
N ILE A 492 -8.08 40.17 -7.44
CA ILE A 492 -6.98 40.41 -6.49
C ILE A 492 -6.92 41.90 -6.13
N VAL A 493 -6.98 42.21 -4.84
CA VAL A 493 -6.85 43.60 -4.30
C VAL A 493 -5.51 43.88 -3.66
N TYR A 494 -4.81 42.83 -3.22
CA TYR A 494 -3.52 42.96 -2.56
C TYR A 494 -2.59 41.81 -2.97
N SER A 495 -1.31 42.12 -3.12
CA SER A 495 -0.25 41.17 -3.42
C SER A 495 0.98 41.54 -2.59
N SER A 496 1.56 40.57 -1.89
CA SER A 496 2.81 40.77 -1.14
C SER A 496 4.06 40.69 -2.03
N GLU A 497 3.88 40.69 -3.35
CA GLU A 497 4.94 40.75 -4.36
C GLU A 497 5.23 42.20 -4.79
N ASP A 498 4.21 43.05 -4.70
CA ASP A 498 4.22 44.48 -5.03
C ASP A 498 4.46 45.32 -3.76
#